data_AF-A0A2S9FYQ0-F1
#
_entry.id   AF-A0A2S9FYQ0-F1
#
_cell.length_a   1.000
_cell.length_b   1.000
_cell.length_c   1.000
_cell.angle_alpha   90.00
_cell.angle_beta   90.00
_cell.angle_gamma   90.00
#
_symmetry.space_group_name_H-M   'P 1'
#
loop_
_entity.id
_entity.type
_entity.pdbx_description
1 polymer ?
#
loop_
_entity_poly.entity_id
_entity_poly.type
_entity_poly.pdbx_seq_one_letter_code
_entity_poly.pdbx_strand_id
1 'polypeptide(L)'
;PIGSAGVLVGETADRYPVYMPFDDVDVSINLGNARLFTQFVVRSAAAGAVVTLQPQFNEFAGFVNARTGDVAKVAWPNATTYLR
;
A
#
# COMPACT_ATOMS: atom_id res chain seq x y z
N PRO A 1 -11.04 -16.61 -10.38
CA PRO A 1 -11.49 -15.57 -9.41
C PRO A 1 -10.28 -14.86 -8.81
N ILE A 2 -10.05 -13.61 -9.18
CA ILE A 2 -9.10 -12.74 -8.48
C ILE A 2 -9.79 -12.36 -7.17
N GLY A 3 -9.64 -13.20 -6.15
CA GLY A 3 -10.18 -12.96 -4.82
C GLY A 3 -9.40 -11.81 -4.16
N SER A 4 -10.14 -10.86 -3.61
CA SER A 4 -9.75 -9.77 -2.69
C SER A 4 -8.25 -9.46 -2.63
N ALA A 5 -7.83 -8.34 -3.22
CA ALA A 5 -6.45 -7.86 -3.15
C ALA A 5 -6.09 -7.51 -1.70
N GLY A 6 -5.55 -8.49 -0.97
CA GLY A 6 -5.08 -8.31 0.40
C GLY A 6 -3.57 -8.08 0.43
N VAL A 7 -3.09 -7.08 1.17
CA VAL A 7 -1.65 -6.96 1.46
C VAL A 7 -1.36 -7.74 2.74
N LEU A 8 -0.32 -8.58 2.70
CA LEU A 8 0.24 -9.20 3.90
C LEU A 8 0.81 -8.11 4.81
N VAL A 9 0.11 -7.82 5.90
CA VAL A 9 0.47 -6.75 6.87
C VAL A 9 1.24 -7.27 8.08
N GLY A 10 1.21 -8.58 8.33
CA GLY A 10 1.94 -9.16 9.44
C GLY A 10 1.62 -10.64 9.64
N GLU A 11 1.92 -11.13 10.83
CA GLU A 11 1.61 -12.48 11.28
C GLU A 11 0.99 -12.43 12.68
N THR A 12 0.10 -13.37 13.01
CA THR A 12 -0.41 -13.55 14.37
C THR A 12 0.66 -14.13 15.28
N ALA A 13 0.41 -14.15 16.60
CA ALA A 13 1.30 -14.81 17.57
C ALA A 13 1.54 -16.31 17.24
N ASP A 14 0.58 -16.94 16.56
CA ASP A 14 0.64 -18.34 16.11
C ASP A 14 1.20 -18.49 14.68
N ARG A 15 1.84 -17.44 14.13
CA ARG A 15 2.48 -17.41 12.80
C ARG A 15 1.53 -17.60 11.63
N TYR A 16 0.25 -17.27 11.79
CA TYR A 16 -0.65 -17.20 10.65
C TYR A 16 -0.50 -15.84 9.94
N PRO A 17 -0.36 -15.81 8.60
CA PRO A 17 -0.28 -14.56 7.87
C PRO A 17 -1.58 -13.76 8.02
N VAL A 18 -1.47 -12.48 8.37
CA VAL A 18 -2.59 -11.54 8.48
C VAL A 18 -2.62 -10.67 7.23
N TYR A 19 -3.73 -10.73 6.52
CA TYR A 19 -3.98 -9.92 5.33
C TYR A 19 -4.99 -8.82 5.65
N MET A 20 -4.70 -7.61 5.18
CA MET A 20 -5.67 -6.52 5.19
C MET A 20 -6.45 -6.55 3.86
N PRO A 21 -7.78 -6.80 3.86
CA PRO A 21 -8.59 -6.72 2.66
C PRO A 21 -8.73 -5.27 2.19
N PHE A 22 -8.48 -5.00 0.90
CA PHE A 22 -8.66 -3.68 0.28
C PHE A 22 -9.83 -3.65 -0.72
N ASP A 23 -10.70 -4.64 -0.73
CA ASP A 23 -11.98 -4.57 -1.41
C ASP A 23 -12.94 -3.68 -0.61
N ASP A 24 -13.21 -2.49 -1.12
CA ASP A 24 -14.39 -1.66 -0.78
C ASP A 24 -14.32 -0.76 0.47
N VAL A 25 -13.13 -0.44 1.00
CA VAL A 25 -13.01 0.49 2.15
C VAL A 25 -11.90 1.53 1.95
N ASP A 26 -12.25 2.81 2.13
CA ASP A 26 -11.28 3.89 2.24
C ASP A 26 -10.66 3.91 3.65
N VAL A 27 -9.34 3.79 3.74
CA VAL A 27 -8.63 3.70 5.03
C VAL A 27 -7.47 4.69 5.08
N SER A 28 -7.21 5.28 6.25
CA SER A 28 -5.97 6.02 6.51
C SER A 28 -5.05 5.19 7.40
N ILE A 29 -3.83 4.91 6.93
CA ILE A 29 -2.83 4.17 7.71
C ILE A 29 -1.70 5.14 8.08
N ASN A 30 -1.36 5.19 9.36
CA ASN A 30 -0.17 5.89 9.84
C ASN A 30 1.00 4.89 9.89
N LEU A 31 2.04 5.14 9.10
CA LEU A 31 3.21 4.27 8.99
C LEU A 31 4.44 4.97 9.61
N GLY A 32 4.56 4.92 10.93
CA GLY A 32 5.67 5.55 11.66
C GLY A 32 7.05 4.88 11.47
N ASN A 33 7.13 3.74 10.77
CA ASN A 33 8.38 3.04 10.48
C ASN A 33 8.66 3.03 8.97
N ALA A 34 9.78 3.64 8.57
CA ALA A 34 10.21 3.74 7.18
C ALA A 34 10.31 2.37 6.47
N ARG A 35 10.72 1.31 7.19
CA ARG A 35 10.80 -0.05 6.62
C ARG A 35 9.43 -0.61 6.31
N LEU A 36 8.46 -0.41 7.20
CA LEU A 36 7.07 -0.85 6.99
C LEU A 36 6.43 -0.07 5.84
N PHE A 37 6.66 1.24 5.78
CA PHE A 37 6.23 2.07 4.67
C PHE A 37 6.73 1.55 3.32
N THR A 38 8.04 1.31 3.20
CA THR A 38 8.64 0.80 1.96
C THR A 38 8.09 -0.57 1.58
N GLN A 39 8.01 -1.50 2.54
CA GLN A 39 7.46 -2.84 2.27
C GLN A 39 6.00 -2.78 1.82
N PHE A 40 5.20 -1.92 2.46
CA PHE A 40 3.80 -1.71 2.10
C PHE A 40 3.65 -1.17 0.68
N VAL A 41 4.40 -0.12 0.33
CA VAL A 41 4.37 0.49 -1.01
C VAL A 41 4.79 -0.52 -2.08
N VAL A 42 5.90 -1.22 -1.88
CA VAL A 42 6.42 -2.20 -2.84
C VAL A 42 5.42 -3.34 -3.05
N ARG A 43 4.87 -3.90 -1.97
CA ARG A 43 3.89 -5.01 -2.06
C ARG A 43 2.59 -4.55 -2.71
N SER A 44 2.13 -3.34 -2.42
CA SER A 44 0.91 -2.79 -3.02
C SER A 44 1.06 -2.59 -4.52
N ALA A 45 2.17 -2.01 -4.96
CA ALA A 45 2.48 -1.87 -6.40
C ALA A 45 2.58 -3.24 -7.10
N ALA A 46 3.26 -4.21 -6.48
CA ALA A 46 3.37 -5.57 -7.00
C ALA A 46 2.01 -6.31 -7.07
N ALA A 47 1.06 -5.96 -6.19
CA ALA A 47 -0.31 -6.47 -6.20
C ALA A 47 -1.23 -5.75 -7.20
N GLY A 48 -0.70 -4.83 -8.01
CA GLY A 48 -1.45 -4.11 -9.05
C GLY A 48 -2.12 -2.82 -8.60
N ALA A 49 -1.78 -2.30 -7.41
CA ALA A 49 -2.30 -1.03 -6.96
C ALA A 49 -1.64 0.16 -7.67
N VAL A 50 -2.40 1.23 -7.89
CA VAL A 50 -1.88 2.53 -8.30
C VAL A 50 -1.40 3.28 -7.06
N VAL A 51 -0.08 3.29 -6.86
CA VAL A 51 0.54 4.02 -5.75
C VAL A 51 0.83 5.46 -6.17
N THR A 52 0.48 6.41 -5.31
CA THR A 52 0.85 7.84 -5.38
C THR A 52 1.63 8.20 -4.12
N LEU A 53 2.85 8.71 -4.27
CA LEU A 53 3.70 9.15 -3.18
C LEU A 53 3.86 10.67 -3.20
N GLN A 54 4.30 11.25 -2.09
CA GLN A 54 4.61 12.69 -2.08
C GLN A 54 5.87 13.01 -2.90
N PRO A 55 6.02 14.25 -3.41
CA PRO A 55 7.10 14.62 -4.33
C PRO A 55 8.52 14.33 -3.82
N GLN A 56 8.76 14.38 -2.51
CA GLN A 56 10.07 14.06 -1.92
C GLN A 56 10.52 12.61 -2.14
N PHE A 57 9.59 11.70 -2.50
CA PHE A 57 9.88 10.30 -2.78
C PHE A 57 10.00 9.99 -4.27
N ASN A 58 10.23 10.99 -5.13
CA ASN A 58 10.25 10.82 -6.59
C ASN A 58 11.19 9.71 -7.09
N GLU A 59 12.39 9.61 -6.53
CA GLU A 59 13.35 8.57 -6.90
C GLU A 59 12.82 7.17 -6.54
N PHE A 60 12.27 7.02 -5.33
CA PHE A 60 11.67 5.77 -4.89
C PHE A 60 10.42 5.41 -5.72
N ALA A 61 9.58 6.40 -6.07
CA ALA A 61 8.42 6.20 -6.91
C ALA A 61 8.81 5.60 -8.28
N GLY A 62 9.93 6.06 -8.85
CA GLY A 62 10.50 5.51 -10.07
C GLY A 62 10.83 4.01 -9.98
N PHE A 63 11.37 3.55 -8.85
CA PHE A 63 11.74 2.13 -8.67
C PHE A 63 10.53 1.18 -8.61
N VAL A 64 9.37 1.66 -8.16
CA VAL A 64 8.16 0.84 -7.98
C VAL A 64 7.06 1.14 -9.00
N ASN A 65 7.36 1.92 -10.05
CA ASN A 65 6.39 2.40 -11.03
C ASN A 65 5.19 3.13 -10.39
N ALA A 66 5.46 3.87 -9.31
CA ALA A 66 4.46 4.69 -8.63
C ALA A 66 4.43 6.11 -9.21
N ARG A 67 3.32 6.81 -8.96
CA ARG A 67 3.13 8.23 -9.29
C ARG A 67 3.60 9.11 -8.14
N THR A 68 3.88 10.37 -8.43
CA THR A 68 4.05 11.41 -7.41
C THR A 68 2.86 12.38 -7.44
N GLY A 69 2.50 12.94 -6.28
CA GLY A 69 1.43 13.92 -6.14
C GLY A 69 1.29 14.43 -4.71
N ASP A 70 0.48 15.46 -4.51
CA ASP A 70 0.38 16.17 -3.23
C ASP A 70 -0.17 15.30 -2.08
N VAL A 71 -0.96 14.27 -2.43
CA VAL A 71 -1.59 13.36 -1.47
C VAL A 71 -1.05 11.94 -1.69
N ALA A 72 -0.34 11.42 -0.70
CA ALA A 72 0.11 10.03 -0.72
C ALA A 72 -1.07 9.07 -0.50
N LYS A 73 -1.24 8.13 -1.43
CA LYS A 73 -2.32 7.15 -1.43
C LYS A 73 -1.99 5.91 -2.26
N VAL A 74 -2.71 4.82 -2.00
CA VAL A 74 -2.70 3.58 -2.78
C VAL A 74 -4.13 3.34 -3.25
N ALA A 75 -4.35 3.21 -4.56
CA ALA A 75 -5.68 3.05 -5.14
C ALA A 75 -5.81 1.74 -5.93
N TRP A 76 -6.92 1.05 -5.72
CA TRP A 76 -7.42 -0.06 -6.52
C TRP A 76 -8.69 0.38 -7.24
N PRO A 77 -9.19 -0.37 -8.24
CA PRO A 77 -10.38 0.03 -9.00
C PRO A 77 -11.59 0.43 -8.14
N ASN A 78 -11.75 -0.16 -6.96
CA ASN A 78 -12.89 0.06 -6.06
C ASN A 78 -12.50 0.51 -4.63
N ALA A 79 -11.25 0.92 -4.36
CA ALA A 79 -10.83 1.32 -3.00
C ALA A 79 -9.62 2.25 -2.99
N THR A 80 -9.55 3.18 -2.04
CA THR A 80 -8.41 4.09 -1.86
C THR A 80 -7.91 4.14 -0.42
N THR A 81 -6.63 3.83 -0.21
CA THR A 81 -5.95 3.94 1.07
C THR A 81 -5.06 5.19 1.10
N TYR A 82 -5.25 6.08 2.06
CA TYR A 82 -4.41 7.26 2.26
C TYR A 82 -3.25 6.95 3.20
N LEU A 83 -2.07 7.48 2.87
CA LEU A 83 -0.85 7.33 3.67
C LEU A 83 -0.62 8.62 4.45
N ARG A 84 -0.53 8.53 5.78
CA ARG A 84 -0.20 9.65 6.68
C ARG A 84 1.00 9.35 7.56
#